data_AF-A0A1C6BPH0-F1
#
_entry.id   AF-A0A1C6BPH0-F1
#
_cell.length_a   1.000
_cell.length_b   1.000
_cell.length_c   1.000
_cell.angle_alpha   90.00
_cell.angle_beta   90.00
_cell.angle_gamma   90.00
#
_symmetry.space_group_name_H-M   'P 1'
#
loop_
_entity.id
_entity.type
_entity.pdbx_description
1 polymer ?
#
loop_
_entity_poly.entity_id
_entity_poly.type
_entity_poly.pdbx_seq_one_letter_code
_entity_poly.pdbx_strand_id
1 'polypeptide(L)'
;MAKLGNIFNKEEIKKEEQHPRRTIKWIHYSKLKTNPDQYCPARDKEEIESLADLIEAAGEVIENLSVSKSDTDEYRIIAGHKRCEACRLLVEERGLKQFEFLPCIVNNVSVVQESFRVLASNGYHTKKPYELMHEITEMERLLREHPEEFPTSLQKGRMVERLSKKMGIARATVQEYQQISRNLLPEAMEKFKEGEIEKSAALTLARLPEKMQKEVIEQGITKNVDIEEYKQKNLEPGAVEIRVSYRLLGIDEYDRSTVSRKALVKFLRGRYGSTSYEISQGEIRISCSDKNISISERSITWERYVTLLDQYCPKEEKEEPELVERREEQRDMVPEIETEDTDCKEPAGKLDREGREVSVPMDELVEEGREETAGLTRQEYMNSLDIKEVSSYISHFLSEEILRCPALIEKWLKDCVNEEGQSV
;
A
#
# COMPACT_ATOMS: atom_id res chain seq x y z
N MET A 1 -47.32 -61.75 -14.19
CA MET A 1 -47.39 -60.74 -15.25
C MET A 1 -46.70 -59.48 -14.77
N ALA A 2 -45.56 -59.13 -15.36
CA ALA A 2 -44.94 -57.81 -15.21
C ALA A 2 -45.24 -57.02 -16.50
N LYS A 3 -45.77 -55.80 -16.37
CA LYS A 3 -46.20 -54.96 -17.50
C LYS A 3 -44.99 -54.52 -18.32
N LEU A 4 -45.10 -54.63 -19.66
CA LEU A 4 -44.14 -54.18 -20.69
C LEU A 4 -43.83 -52.66 -20.69
N GLY A 5 -44.25 -51.90 -19.68
CA GLY A 5 -44.13 -50.44 -19.62
C GLY A 5 -42.77 -49.90 -19.17
N ASN A 6 -41.83 -50.76 -18.75
CA ASN A 6 -40.55 -50.32 -18.17
C ASN A 6 -39.34 -50.46 -19.10
N ILE A 7 -39.53 -50.77 -20.39
CA ILE A 7 -38.41 -50.97 -21.34
C ILE A 7 -38.14 -49.71 -22.19
N PHE A 8 -39.02 -48.69 -22.13
CA PHE A 8 -38.88 -47.45 -22.90
C PHE A 8 -38.69 -46.18 -22.04
N ASN A 9 -38.13 -46.30 -20.83
CA ASN A 9 -37.49 -45.14 -20.21
C ASN A 9 -36.12 -44.94 -20.86
N LYS A 10 -36.12 -44.43 -22.10
CA LYS A 10 -35.02 -43.55 -22.50
C LYS A 10 -35.15 -42.35 -21.59
N GLU A 11 -34.36 -42.33 -20.52
CA GLU A 11 -33.94 -41.07 -19.93
C GLU A 11 -33.65 -40.14 -21.10
N GLU A 12 -34.36 -39.02 -21.18
CA GLU A 12 -34.06 -37.98 -22.15
C GLU A 12 -32.60 -37.59 -21.89
N ILE A 13 -31.69 -38.16 -22.68
CA ILE A 13 -30.33 -37.68 -22.79
C ILE A 13 -30.52 -36.24 -23.22
N LYS A 14 -30.39 -35.30 -22.27
CA LYS A 14 -30.30 -33.88 -22.55
C LYS A 14 -29.26 -33.78 -23.64
N LYS A 15 -29.67 -33.47 -24.86
CA LYS A 15 -28.74 -33.19 -25.96
C LYS A 15 -27.81 -32.13 -25.38
N GLU A 16 -26.55 -32.49 -25.21
CA GLU A 16 -25.50 -31.54 -24.85
C GLU A 16 -25.68 -30.33 -25.73
N GLU A 17 -25.72 -29.14 -25.14
CA GLU A 17 -25.86 -27.88 -25.87
C GLU A 17 -24.83 -27.88 -27.00
N GLN A 18 -25.30 -28.08 -28.24
CA GLN A 18 -24.43 -28.05 -29.40
C GLN A 18 -23.69 -26.72 -29.37
N HIS A 19 -22.36 -26.78 -29.39
CA HIS A 19 -21.55 -25.58 -29.37
C HIS A 19 -22.02 -24.63 -30.47
N PRO A 20 -22.19 -23.32 -30.17
CA PRO A 20 -22.75 -22.39 -31.13
C PRO A 20 -21.93 -22.41 -32.41
N ARG A 21 -22.59 -22.73 -33.54
CA ARG A 21 -21.94 -22.76 -34.85
C ARG A 21 -21.56 -21.34 -35.24
N ARG A 22 -20.25 -21.08 -35.29
CA ARG A 22 -19.70 -19.81 -35.78
C ARG A 22 -19.66 -19.83 -37.30
N THR A 23 -20.31 -18.88 -37.94
CA THR A 23 -20.25 -18.71 -39.40
C THR A 23 -19.12 -17.74 -39.75
N ILE A 24 -18.26 -18.14 -40.69
CA ILE A 24 -17.20 -17.30 -41.23
C ILE A 24 -17.77 -16.51 -42.41
N LYS A 25 -17.52 -15.20 -42.45
CA LYS A 25 -17.86 -14.29 -43.55
C LYS A 25 -16.59 -13.64 -44.08
N TRP A 26 -16.50 -13.51 -45.39
CA TRP A 26 -15.42 -12.78 -46.06
C TRP A 26 -15.83 -11.32 -46.17
N ILE A 27 -15.12 -10.44 -45.47
CA ILE A 27 -15.48 -9.01 -45.37
C ILE A 27 -14.34 -8.19 -45.95
N HIS A 28 -14.68 -7.23 -46.81
CA HIS A 28 -13.70 -6.33 -47.40
C HIS A 28 -13.05 -5.44 -46.33
N TYR A 29 -11.73 -5.27 -46.35
CA TYR A 29 -10.99 -4.57 -45.29
C TYR A 29 -11.48 -3.13 -45.04
N SER A 30 -11.97 -2.42 -46.07
CA SER A 30 -12.50 -1.05 -45.93
C SER A 30 -13.76 -0.94 -45.06
N LYS A 31 -14.47 -2.06 -44.88
CA LYS A 31 -15.66 -2.18 -44.02
C LYS A 31 -15.32 -2.53 -42.57
N LEU A 32 -14.05 -2.87 -42.31
CA LEU A 32 -13.54 -3.20 -40.98
C LEU A 32 -12.97 -1.94 -40.32
N LYS A 33 -13.64 -1.48 -39.26
CA LYS A 33 -13.23 -0.32 -38.46
C LYS A 33 -12.47 -0.77 -37.22
N THR A 34 -11.43 -0.03 -36.89
CA THR A 34 -10.69 -0.17 -35.63
C THR A 34 -11.62 0.11 -34.46
N ASN A 35 -11.52 -0.71 -33.42
CA ASN A 35 -12.27 -0.47 -32.19
C ASN A 35 -11.72 0.75 -31.45
N PRO A 36 -12.55 1.69 -30.96
CA PRO A 36 -12.08 2.76 -30.08
C PRO A 36 -11.40 2.23 -28.81
N ASP A 37 -11.77 1.04 -28.34
CA ASP A 37 -11.20 0.42 -27.14
C ASP A 37 -9.84 -0.28 -27.42
N GLN A 38 -9.33 -0.22 -28.65
CA GLN A 38 -8.03 -0.78 -28.98
C GLN A 38 -6.89 0.09 -28.43
N TYR A 39 -6.25 -0.38 -27.36
CA TYR A 39 -5.15 0.30 -26.65
C TYR A 39 -3.75 -0.23 -27.00
N CYS A 40 -3.66 -1.32 -27.77
CA CYS A 40 -2.40 -1.93 -28.21
C CYS A 40 -2.30 -1.92 -29.74
N PRO A 41 -2.12 -0.76 -30.39
CA PRO A 41 -1.83 -0.70 -31.82
C PRO A 41 -0.49 -1.38 -32.14
N ALA A 42 -0.16 -1.50 -33.42
CA ALA A 42 1.18 -1.89 -33.81
C ALA A 42 2.23 -0.90 -33.28
N ARG A 43 3.38 -1.41 -32.85
CA ARG A 43 4.44 -0.60 -32.24
C ARG A 43 5.08 0.33 -33.26
N ASP A 44 5.27 -0.19 -34.46
CA ASP A 44 5.91 0.47 -35.59
C ASP A 44 5.38 -0.13 -36.89
N LYS A 45 5.83 0.45 -38.01
CA LYS A 45 5.49 -0.03 -39.34
C LYS A 45 6.12 -1.40 -39.62
N GLU A 46 7.32 -1.66 -39.10
CA GLU A 46 8.06 -2.91 -39.30
C GLU A 46 7.31 -4.13 -38.76
N GLU A 47 6.60 -3.99 -37.63
CA GLU A 47 5.74 -5.04 -37.08
C GLU A 47 4.61 -5.42 -38.04
N ILE A 48 3.99 -4.43 -38.69
CA ILE A 48 2.93 -4.67 -39.69
C ILE A 48 3.51 -5.24 -40.98
N GLU A 49 4.65 -4.73 -41.45
CA GLU A 49 5.33 -5.24 -42.65
C GLU A 49 5.77 -6.70 -42.47
N SER A 50 6.32 -7.04 -41.31
CA SER A 50 6.70 -8.42 -40.98
C SER A 50 5.50 -9.36 -40.96
N LEU A 51 4.36 -8.91 -40.41
CA LEU A 51 3.13 -9.69 -40.42
C LEU A 51 2.55 -9.81 -41.85
N ALA A 52 2.65 -8.75 -42.65
CA ALA A 52 2.24 -8.76 -44.05
C ALA A 52 3.05 -9.77 -44.86
N ASP A 53 4.38 -9.83 -44.66
CA ASP A 53 5.26 -10.81 -45.32
C ASP A 53 4.87 -12.25 -44.97
N LEU A 54 4.52 -12.51 -43.70
CA LEU A 54 4.07 -13.84 -43.27
C LEU A 54 2.71 -14.22 -43.89
N ILE A 55 1.77 -13.27 -43.96
CA ILE A 55 0.46 -13.48 -44.60
C ILE A 55 0.64 -13.71 -46.11
N GLU A 56 1.51 -12.94 -46.76
CA GLU A 56 1.83 -13.09 -48.18
C GLU A 56 2.43 -14.47 -48.47
N ALA A 57 3.40 -14.90 -47.66
CA ALA A 57 4.04 -16.21 -47.78
C ALA A 57 3.07 -17.37 -47.54
N ALA A 58 2.11 -17.21 -46.62
CA ALA A 58 1.04 -18.18 -46.39
C ALA A 58 0.01 -18.20 -47.53
N GLY A 59 -0.13 -17.09 -48.27
CA GLY A 59 -1.12 -16.89 -49.33
C GLY A 59 -2.53 -16.61 -48.83
N GLU A 60 -2.77 -16.69 -47.52
CA GLU A 60 -4.06 -16.42 -46.90
C GLU A 60 -3.92 -15.95 -45.45
N VAL A 61 -4.99 -15.35 -44.92
CA VAL A 61 -5.10 -15.06 -43.49
C VAL A 61 -5.57 -16.33 -42.78
N ILE A 62 -4.62 -17.03 -42.13
CA ILE A 62 -4.85 -18.33 -41.47
C ILE A 62 -5.90 -18.24 -40.36
N GLU A 63 -5.76 -17.25 -39.47
CA GLU A 63 -6.64 -17.08 -38.33
C GLU A 63 -7.78 -16.11 -38.67
N ASN A 64 -9.01 -16.45 -38.30
CA ASN A 64 -10.16 -15.58 -38.51
C ASN A 64 -10.10 -14.32 -37.63
N LEU A 65 -10.55 -13.18 -38.17
CA LEU A 65 -10.83 -12.00 -37.36
C LEU A 65 -12.12 -12.22 -36.54
N SER A 66 -12.22 -11.59 -35.39
CA SER A 66 -13.49 -11.49 -34.66
C SER A 66 -14.00 -10.06 -34.81
N VAL A 67 -15.24 -9.89 -35.23
CA VAL A 67 -15.85 -8.57 -35.47
C VAL A 67 -17.25 -8.48 -34.87
N SER A 68 -17.70 -7.29 -34.51
CA SER A 68 -19.11 -6.99 -34.21
C SER A 68 -19.71 -6.16 -35.34
N LYS A 69 -21.02 -6.32 -35.58
CA LYS A 69 -21.73 -5.49 -36.55
C LYS A 69 -22.01 -4.11 -35.92
N SER A 70 -21.53 -3.03 -36.54
CA SER A 70 -21.77 -1.66 -36.05
C SER A 70 -22.87 -0.94 -36.83
N ASP A 71 -22.96 -1.16 -38.14
CA ASP A 71 -24.02 -0.62 -39.01
C ASP A 71 -24.38 -1.67 -40.09
N THR A 72 -25.18 -1.29 -41.08
CA THR A 72 -25.75 -2.13 -42.13
C THR A 72 -24.68 -2.93 -42.86
N ASP A 73 -23.53 -2.30 -43.17
CA ASP A 73 -22.42 -2.87 -43.92
C ASP A 73 -21.03 -2.54 -43.34
N GLU A 74 -20.99 -2.11 -42.07
CA GLU A 74 -19.75 -1.81 -41.34
C GLU A 74 -19.62 -2.69 -40.09
N TYR A 75 -18.37 -3.02 -39.77
CA TYR A 75 -18.02 -3.92 -38.69
C TYR A 75 -16.90 -3.31 -37.84
N ARG A 76 -16.98 -3.46 -36.52
CA ARG A 76 -15.88 -3.13 -35.62
C ARG A 76 -15.07 -4.37 -35.31
N ILE A 77 -13.75 -4.24 -35.40
CA ILE A 77 -12.83 -5.35 -35.08
C ILE A 77 -12.84 -5.54 -33.57
N ILE A 78 -13.01 -6.78 -33.11
CA ILE A 78 -12.81 -7.17 -31.70
C ILE A 78 -11.40 -7.75 -31.55
N ALA A 79 -10.99 -8.59 -32.49
CA ALA A 79 -9.68 -9.23 -32.49
C ALA A 79 -9.13 -9.34 -33.92
N GLY A 80 -7.81 -9.17 -34.07
CA GLY A 80 -7.12 -9.22 -35.36
C GLY A 80 -6.89 -7.86 -36.03
N HIS A 81 -6.81 -6.78 -35.24
CA HIS A 81 -6.47 -5.44 -35.72
C HIS A 81 -5.20 -5.40 -36.58
N LYS A 82 -4.09 -5.98 -36.08
CA LYS A 82 -2.81 -6.03 -36.83
C LYS A 82 -2.92 -6.83 -38.13
N ARG A 83 -3.72 -7.89 -38.17
CA ARG A 83 -3.99 -8.66 -39.41
C ARG A 83 -4.75 -7.81 -40.44
N CYS A 84 -5.75 -7.03 -40.00
CA CYS A 84 -6.46 -6.11 -40.88
C CYS A 84 -5.52 -5.04 -41.46
N GLU A 85 -4.65 -4.45 -40.61
CA GLU A 85 -3.65 -3.48 -41.06
C GLU A 85 -2.64 -4.09 -42.05
N ALA A 86 -2.14 -5.30 -41.78
CA ALA A 86 -1.22 -6.00 -42.67
C ALA A 86 -1.87 -6.30 -44.04
N CYS A 87 -3.12 -6.75 -44.07
CA CYS A 87 -3.86 -6.93 -45.33
C CYS A 87 -4.10 -5.59 -46.05
N ARG A 88 -4.38 -4.51 -45.31
CA ARG A 88 -4.50 -3.17 -45.90
C ARG A 88 -3.20 -2.76 -46.58
N LEU A 89 -2.05 -2.95 -45.92
CA LEU A 89 -0.73 -2.68 -46.50
C LEU A 89 -0.47 -3.52 -47.76
N LEU A 90 -0.78 -4.82 -47.72
CA LEU A 90 -0.65 -5.72 -48.89
C LEU A 90 -1.46 -5.22 -50.09
N VAL A 91 -2.68 -4.73 -49.87
CA VAL A 91 -3.56 -4.25 -50.94
C VAL A 91 -3.18 -2.85 -51.43
N GLU A 92 -3.07 -1.88 -50.50
CA GLU A 92 -2.93 -0.47 -50.83
C GLU A 92 -1.50 -0.09 -51.22
N GLU A 93 -0.48 -0.64 -50.55
CA GLU A 93 0.93 -0.32 -50.82
C GLU A 93 1.55 -1.32 -51.81
N ARG A 94 1.24 -2.62 -51.69
CA ARG A 94 1.85 -3.67 -52.53
C ARG A 94 0.98 -4.11 -53.72
N GLY A 95 -0.27 -3.65 -53.81
CA GLY A 95 -1.16 -3.93 -54.94
C GLY A 95 -1.72 -5.35 -55.00
N LEU A 96 -1.63 -6.13 -53.90
CA LEU A 96 -2.03 -7.53 -53.84
C LEU A 96 -3.52 -7.68 -53.50
N LYS A 97 -4.37 -7.52 -54.51
CA LYS A 97 -5.85 -7.51 -54.38
C LYS A 97 -6.46 -8.79 -53.81
N GLN A 98 -5.76 -9.92 -53.86
CA GLN A 98 -6.24 -11.17 -53.28
C GLN A 98 -6.46 -11.07 -51.74
N PHE A 99 -5.86 -10.08 -51.08
CA PHE A 99 -6.02 -9.83 -49.64
C PHE A 99 -7.11 -8.78 -49.32
N GLU A 100 -7.93 -8.37 -50.30
CA GLU A 100 -9.02 -7.40 -50.10
C GLU A 100 -10.09 -7.89 -49.11
N PHE A 101 -10.31 -9.20 -49.04
CA PHE A 101 -11.33 -9.83 -48.20
C PHE A 101 -10.69 -10.67 -47.09
N LEU A 102 -11.07 -10.39 -45.84
CA LEU A 102 -10.57 -11.11 -44.67
C LEU A 102 -11.64 -12.05 -44.12
N PRO A 103 -11.26 -13.25 -43.66
CA PRO A 103 -12.19 -14.18 -43.04
C PRO A 103 -12.52 -13.72 -41.61
N CYS A 104 -13.81 -13.50 -41.34
CA CYS A 104 -14.30 -12.89 -40.10
C CYS A 104 -15.41 -13.72 -39.46
N ILE A 105 -15.35 -13.85 -38.14
CA ILE A 105 -16.43 -14.37 -37.31
C ILE A 105 -17.22 -13.18 -36.77
N VAL A 106 -18.49 -13.08 -37.15
CA VAL A 106 -19.38 -12.01 -36.69
C VAL A 106 -19.98 -12.39 -35.34
N ASN A 107 -19.59 -11.66 -34.31
CA ASN A 107 -20.00 -11.79 -32.93
C ASN A 107 -20.83 -10.58 -32.51
N ASN A 108 -22.16 -10.73 -32.54
CA ASN A 108 -23.06 -9.70 -32.04
C ASN A 108 -23.15 -9.84 -30.51
N VAL A 109 -22.47 -8.97 -29.79
CA VAL A 109 -22.47 -8.92 -28.33
C VAL A 109 -22.81 -7.50 -27.85
N SER A 110 -23.09 -7.34 -26.56
CA SER A 110 -23.22 -6.02 -25.95
C SER A 110 -21.92 -5.23 -26.09
N VAL A 111 -22.01 -3.90 -26.01
CA VAL A 111 -20.84 -3.02 -26.04
C VAL A 111 -19.85 -3.38 -24.92
N VAL A 112 -20.36 -3.70 -23.73
CA VAL A 112 -19.55 -4.11 -22.57
C VAL A 112 -18.79 -5.42 -22.84
N GLN A 113 -19.45 -6.44 -23.40
CA GLN A 113 -18.77 -7.66 -23.84
C GLN A 113 -17.79 -7.42 -24.98
N GLU A 114 -18.07 -6.48 -25.88
CA GLU A 114 -17.17 -6.09 -26.96
C GLU A 114 -15.85 -5.55 -26.38
N SER A 115 -15.93 -4.54 -25.49
CA SER A 115 -14.78 -3.95 -24.80
C SER A 115 -13.99 -5.01 -24.02
N PHE A 116 -14.68 -5.86 -23.26
CA PHE A 116 -14.03 -6.96 -22.53
C PHE A 116 -13.29 -7.93 -23.46
N ARG A 117 -13.86 -8.25 -24.63
CA ARG A 117 -13.22 -9.15 -25.60
C ARG A 117 -12.03 -8.50 -26.29
N VAL A 118 -12.05 -7.19 -26.51
CA VAL A 118 -10.88 -6.44 -27.01
C VAL A 118 -9.73 -6.58 -26.02
N LEU A 119 -9.96 -6.29 -24.73
CA LEU A 119 -8.99 -6.49 -23.65
C LEU A 119 -8.44 -7.93 -23.63
N ALA A 120 -9.33 -8.92 -23.66
CA ALA A 120 -8.94 -10.33 -23.61
C ALA A 120 -8.12 -10.76 -24.83
N SER A 121 -8.39 -10.20 -26.01
CA SER A 121 -7.70 -10.55 -27.26
C SER A 121 -6.25 -10.03 -27.31
N ASN A 122 -5.96 -8.96 -26.59
CA ASN A 122 -4.63 -8.35 -26.48
C ASN A 122 -3.79 -8.98 -25.34
N GLY A 123 -4.20 -10.14 -24.83
CA GLY A 123 -3.59 -10.74 -23.64
C GLY A 123 -2.26 -11.47 -23.84
N TYR A 124 -1.86 -11.76 -25.08
CA TYR A 124 -0.86 -12.79 -25.40
C TYR A 124 0.56 -12.28 -25.70
N HIS A 125 0.77 -10.97 -25.77
CA HIS A 125 2.09 -10.37 -26.00
C HIS A 125 2.74 -9.88 -24.71
N THR A 126 4.05 -9.59 -24.78
CA THR A 126 4.75 -8.90 -23.70
C THR A 126 4.26 -7.46 -23.60
N LYS A 127 3.44 -7.20 -22.58
CA LYS A 127 2.77 -5.92 -22.38
C LYS A 127 3.71 -4.83 -21.89
N LYS A 128 3.54 -3.62 -22.40
CA LYS A 128 4.15 -2.42 -21.81
C LYS A 128 3.51 -2.15 -20.43
N PRO A 129 4.23 -1.45 -19.51
CA PRO A 129 3.65 -1.06 -18.22
C PRO A 129 2.32 -0.29 -18.35
N TYR A 130 2.23 0.63 -19.32
CA TYR A 130 1.01 1.36 -19.62
C TYR A 130 -0.13 0.44 -20.08
N GLU A 131 0.13 -0.50 -20.99
CA GLU A 131 -0.89 -1.44 -21.48
C GLU A 131 -1.47 -2.28 -20.33
N LEU A 132 -0.61 -2.73 -19.41
CA LEU A 132 -1.04 -3.46 -18.22
C LEU A 132 -1.90 -2.59 -17.28
N MET A 133 -1.51 -1.33 -17.09
CA MET A 133 -2.28 -0.35 -16.31
C MET A 133 -3.66 -0.08 -16.94
N HIS A 134 -3.69 0.11 -18.26
CA HIS A 134 -4.91 0.35 -19.02
C HIS A 134 -5.88 -0.84 -18.88
N GLU A 135 -5.38 -2.07 -19.03
CA GLU A 135 -6.20 -3.27 -18.84
C GLU A 135 -6.78 -3.39 -17.42
N ILE A 136 -5.96 -3.11 -16.39
CA ILE A 136 -6.42 -3.13 -15.00
C ILE A 136 -7.53 -2.10 -14.79
N THR A 137 -7.32 -0.88 -15.29
CA THR A 137 -8.27 0.25 -15.13
C THR A 137 -9.58 -0.03 -15.86
N GLU A 138 -9.49 -0.55 -17.08
CA GLU A 138 -10.67 -0.80 -17.90
C GLU A 138 -11.44 -2.03 -17.42
N MET A 139 -10.74 -3.10 -17.02
CA MET A 139 -11.40 -4.24 -16.38
C MET A 139 -12.08 -3.83 -15.07
N GLU A 140 -11.46 -2.96 -14.25
CA GLU A 140 -12.06 -2.41 -13.05
C GLU A 140 -13.34 -1.62 -13.35
N ARG A 141 -13.31 -0.79 -14.40
CA ARG A 141 -14.47 -0.01 -14.88
C ARG A 141 -15.62 -0.94 -15.26
N LEU A 142 -15.37 -1.92 -16.14
CA LEU A 142 -16.37 -2.88 -16.60
C LEU A 142 -16.96 -3.69 -15.44
N LEU A 143 -16.12 -4.18 -14.51
CA LEU A 143 -16.56 -4.95 -13.35
C LEU A 143 -17.35 -4.14 -12.31
N ARG A 144 -17.18 -2.82 -12.29
CA ARG A 144 -17.89 -1.89 -11.40
C ARG A 144 -19.21 -1.45 -12.00
N GLU A 145 -19.22 -1.08 -13.27
CA GLU A 145 -20.37 -0.49 -13.96
C GLU A 145 -21.37 -1.56 -14.43
N HIS A 146 -20.89 -2.74 -14.83
CA HIS A 146 -21.71 -3.80 -15.41
C HIS A 146 -21.42 -5.19 -14.80
N PRO A 147 -21.50 -5.37 -13.47
CA PRO A 147 -21.20 -6.65 -12.83
C PRO A 147 -22.07 -7.82 -13.32
N GLU A 148 -23.30 -7.55 -13.73
CA GLU A 148 -24.27 -8.53 -14.26
C GLU A 148 -23.81 -9.20 -15.55
N GLU A 149 -22.94 -8.55 -16.31
CA GLU A 149 -22.38 -9.07 -17.56
C GLU A 149 -21.23 -10.08 -17.35
N PHE A 150 -20.75 -10.22 -16.11
CA PHE A 150 -19.64 -11.09 -15.77
C PHE A 150 -20.09 -12.28 -14.91
N PRO A 151 -19.38 -13.43 -14.98
CA PRO A 151 -19.67 -14.58 -14.12
C PRO A 151 -19.68 -14.23 -12.63
N THR A 152 -20.51 -14.89 -11.83
CA THR A 152 -20.65 -14.63 -10.38
C THR A 152 -19.33 -14.72 -9.60
N SER A 153 -18.40 -15.56 -10.07
CA SER A 153 -17.04 -15.66 -9.51
C SER A 153 -16.22 -14.37 -9.62
N LEU A 154 -16.54 -13.54 -10.62
CA LEU A 154 -15.99 -12.22 -10.82
C LEU A 154 -16.89 -11.11 -10.28
N GLN A 155 -18.00 -11.39 -9.60
CA GLN A 155 -18.88 -10.37 -9.02
C GLN A 155 -18.62 -10.11 -7.53
N LYS A 156 -18.24 -11.16 -6.77
CA LYS A 156 -18.08 -11.10 -5.30
C LYS A 156 -16.63 -10.86 -4.86
N GLY A 157 -16.45 -10.20 -3.73
CA GLY A 157 -15.14 -9.95 -3.10
C GLY A 157 -14.56 -8.56 -3.40
N ARG A 158 -13.38 -8.27 -2.83
CA ARG A 158 -12.70 -6.98 -3.03
C ARG A 158 -12.23 -6.83 -4.49
N MET A 159 -12.37 -5.63 -5.05
CA MET A 159 -12.03 -5.34 -6.46
C MET A 159 -10.59 -5.75 -6.81
N VAL A 160 -9.61 -5.37 -5.98
CA VAL A 160 -8.20 -5.72 -6.18
C VAL A 160 -7.98 -7.24 -6.21
N GLU A 161 -8.69 -8.00 -5.38
CA GLU A 161 -8.58 -9.46 -5.34
C GLU A 161 -9.18 -10.11 -6.59
N ARG A 162 -10.32 -9.59 -7.06
CA ARG A 162 -10.98 -10.02 -8.29
C ARG A 162 -10.04 -9.83 -9.50
N LEU A 163 -9.46 -8.64 -9.62
CA LEU A 163 -8.51 -8.30 -10.69
C LEU A 163 -7.24 -9.14 -10.63
N SER A 164 -6.62 -9.23 -9.44
CA SER A 164 -5.41 -10.04 -9.20
C SER A 164 -5.61 -11.50 -9.63
N LYS A 165 -6.72 -12.13 -9.22
CA LYS A 165 -7.03 -13.52 -9.57
C LYS A 165 -7.33 -13.70 -11.06
N LYS A 166 -8.07 -12.78 -11.67
CA LYS A 166 -8.46 -12.87 -13.09
C LYS A 166 -7.28 -12.68 -14.04
N MET A 167 -6.40 -11.74 -13.72
CA MET A 167 -5.29 -11.35 -14.59
C MET A 167 -3.97 -12.07 -14.25
N GLY A 168 -3.90 -12.77 -13.12
CA GLY A 168 -2.67 -13.43 -12.68
C GLY A 168 -1.60 -12.45 -12.19
N ILE A 169 -2.00 -11.28 -11.69
CA ILE A 169 -1.10 -10.20 -11.27
C ILE A 169 -1.11 -10.10 -9.74
N ALA A 170 0.04 -9.81 -9.12
CA ALA A 170 0.12 -9.58 -7.68
C ALA A 170 -0.77 -8.41 -7.23
N ARG A 171 -1.41 -8.55 -6.06
CA ARG A 171 -2.31 -7.53 -5.50
C ARG A 171 -1.65 -6.16 -5.34
N ALA A 172 -0.39 -6.14 -4.90
CA ALA A 172 0.40 -4.92 -4.76
C ALA A 172 0.58 -4.21 -6.12
N THR A 173 0.95 -4.97 -7.16
CA THR A 173 1.08 -4.43 -8.52
C THR A 173 -0.23 -3.84 -9.05
N VAL A 174 -1.37 -4.47 -8.78
CA VAL A 174 -2.69 -3.91 -9.16
C VAL A 174 -2.92 -2.56 -8.47
N GLN A 175 -2.63 -2.46 -7.18
CA GLN A 175 -2.78 -1.21 -6.42
C GLN A 175 -1.83 -0.11 -6.91
N GLU A 176 -0.59 -0.45 -7.24
CA GLU A 176 0.39 0.50 -7.79
C GLU A 176 -0.10 1.08 -9.13
N TYR A 177 -0.59 0.25 -10.04
CA TYR A 177 -1.14 0.72 -11.31
C TYR A 177 -2.42 1.54 -11.13
N GLN A 178 -3.29 1.17 -10.19
CA GLN A 178 -4.45 1.99 -9.83
C GLN A 178 -4.03 3.36 -9.28
N GLN A 179 -2.94 3.43 -8.51
CA GLN A 179 -2.42 4.69 -8.01
C GLN A 179 -1.87 5.57 -9.13
N ILE A 180 -1.11 4.98 -10.06
CA ILE A 180 -0.61 5.69 -11.25
C ILE A 180 -1.78 6.24 -12.07
N SER A 181 -2.75 5.40 -12.41
CA SER A 181 -3.92 5.76 -13.21
C SER A 181 -4.75 6.92 -12.62
N ARG A 182 -4.86 7.00 -11.29
CA ARG A 182 -5.66 8.04 -10.61
C ARG A 182 -4.94 9.36 -10.40
N ASN A 183 -3.62 9.34 -10.20
CA ASN A 183 -2.89 10.50 -9.69
C ASN A 183 -1.86 11.09 -10.66
N LEU A 184 -1.47 10.35 -11.70
CA LEU A 184 -0.48 10.81 -12.67
C LEU A 184 -1.13 11.81 -13.64
N LEU A 185 -0.52 12.98 -13.80
CA LEU A 185 -1.03 14.00 -14.72
C LEU A 185 -1.00 13.56 -16.20
N PRO A 186 -1.88 14.10 -17.07
CA PRO A 186 -1.95 13.71 -18.48
C PRO A 186 -0.61 13.82 -19.23
N GLU A 187 0.18 14.86 -18.96
CA GLU A 187 1.47 15.07 -19.60
C GLU A 187 2.49 13.98 -19.21
N ALA A 188 2.48 13.56 -17.95
CA ALA A 188 3.29 12.45 -17.46
C ALA A 188 2.73 11.09 -17.95
N MET A 189 1.41 10.98 -18.11
CA MET A 189 0.76 9.78 -18.60
C MET A 189 1.13 9.45 -20.05
N GLU A 190 1.23 10.45 -20.94
CA GLU A 190 1.68 10.22 -22.31
C GLU A 190 3.15 9.75 -22.34
N LYS A 191 4.05 10.34 -21.53
CA LYS A 191 5.43 9.84 -21.40
C LYS A 191 5.50 8.40 -20.86
N PHE A 192 4.61 8.05 -19.92
CA PHE A 192 4.48 6.68 -19.41
C PHE A 192 3.99 5.70 -20.48
N LYS A 193 3.07 6.12 -21.35
CA LYS A 193 2.53 5.36 -22.48
C LYS A 193 3.56 5.13 -23.58
N GLU A 194 4.36 6.15 -23.90
CA GLU A 194 5.45 6.06 -24.86
C GLU A 194 6.59 5.15 -24.35
N GLY A 195 6.72 5.04 -23.03
CA GLY A 195 7.74 4.23 -22.35
C GLY A 195 8.98 5.02 -21.94
N GLU A 196 8.91 6.35 -21.97
CA GLU A 196 9.97 7.24 -21.48
C GLU A 196 10.09 7.21 -19.96
N ILE A 197 8.98 6.92 -19.27
CA ILE A 197 8.91 6.79 -17.81
C ILE A 197 8.64 5.33 -17.46
N GLU A 198 9.51 4.74 -16.64
CA GLU A 198 9.30 3.39 -16.13
C GLU A 198 8.21 3.34 -15.05
N LYS A 199 7.67 2.15 -14.77
CA LYS A 199 6.65 1.93 -13.74
C LYS A 199 7.04 2.52 -12.37
N SER A 200 8.28 2.33 -11.94
CA SER A 200 8.79 2.83 -10.65
C SER A 200 8.76 4.36 -10.58
N ALA A 201 9.28 5.02 -11.61
CA ALA A 201 9.27 6.47 -11.77
C ALA A 201 7.84 7.02 -11.83
N ALA A 202 6.95 6.40 -12.60
CA ALA A 202 5.55 6.79 -12.69
C ALA A 202 4.84 6.67 -11.33
N LEU A 203 5.13 5.61 -10.56
CA LEU A 203 4.57 5.43 -9.22
C LEU A 203 5.06 6.50 -8.25
N THR A 204 6.35 6.87 -8.30
CA THR A 204 6.89 7.95 -7.47
C THR A 204 6.32 9.32 -7.87
N LEU A 205 6.22 9.61 -9.16
CA LEU A 205 5.56 10.82 -9.67
C LEU A 205 4.10 10.91 -9.20
N ALA A 206 3.34 9.82 -9.29
CA ALA A 206 1.95 9.74 -8.85
C ALA A 206 1.75 9.94 -7.33
N ARG A 207 2.83 9.99 -6.54
CA ARG A 207 2.83 10.33 -5.11
C ARG A 207 3.13 11.80 -4.86
N LEU A 208 3.57 12.55 -5.87
CA LEU A 208 3.84 13.99 -5.75
C LEU A 208 2.55 14.80 -5.96
N PRO A 209 2.46 15.99 -5.33
CA PRO A 209 1.43 16.98 -5.65
C PRO A 209 1.48 17.37 -7.14
N GLU A 210 0.34 17.74 -7.71
CA GLU A 210 0.21 18.07 -9.14
C GLU A 210 1.19 19.16 -9.60
N LYS A 211 1.38 20.22 -8.81
CA LYS A 211 2.34 21.30 -9.11
C LYS A 211 3.76 20.77 -9.31
N MET A 212 4.19 19.88 -8.41
CA MET A 212 5.52 19.26 -8.47
C MET A 212 5.63 18.26 -9.62
N GLN A 213 4.57 17.50 -9.91
CA GLN A 213 4.58 16.62 -11.09
C GLN A 213 4.86 17.41 -12.37
N LYS A 214 4.21 18.58 -12.56
CA LYS A 214 4.47 19.45 -13.71
C LYS A 214 5.92 19.92 -13.77
N GLU A 215 6.44 20.44 -12.68
CA GLU A 215 7.83 20.92 -12.60
C GLU A 215 8.85 19.83 -12.97
N VAL A 216 8.66 18.60 -12.46
CA VAL A 216 9.53 17.45 -12.76
C VAL A 216 9.50 17.10 -14.25
N ILE A 217 8.31 17.10 -14.85
CA ILE A 217 8.12 16.80 -16.28
C ILE A 217 8.69 17.91 -17.18
N GLU A 218 8.51 19.17 -16.81
CA GLU A 218 9.06 20.35 -17.50
C GLU A 218 10.61 20.37 -17.45
N GLN A 219 11.19 19.92 -16.34
CA GLN A 219 12.65 19.74 -16.21
C GLN A 219 13.17 18.53 -16.99
N GLY A 220 12.30 17.72 -17.60
CA GLY A 220 12.69 16.54 -18.37
C GLY A 220 13.17 15.37 -17.51
N ILE A 221 12.84 15.37 -16.22
CA ILE A 221 13.26 14.31 -15.30
C ILE A 221 12.33 13.11 -15.45
N THR A 222 12.89 11.97 -15.86
CA THR A 222 12.12 10.74 -16.13
C THR A 222 12.56 9.53 -15.31
N LYS A 223 13.76 9.56 -14.72
CA LYS A 223 14.31 8.44 -13.96
C LYS A 223 13.87 8.49 -12.50
N ASN A 224 13.57 7.32 -11.94
CA ASN A 224 13.08 7.22 -10.56
C ASN A 224 14.06 7.82 -9.53
N VAL A 225 15.37 7.60 -9.71
CA VAL A 225 16.40 8.12 -8.79
C VAL A 225 16.35 9.65 -8.73
N ASP A 226 16.28 10.30 -9.89
CA ASP A 226 16.27 11.75 -10.01
C ASP A 226 14.95 12.35 -9.47
N ILE A 227 13.83 11.63 -9.63
CA ILE A 227 12.52 12.03 -9.08
C ILE A 227 12.53 11.93 -7.54
N GLU A 228 13.12 10.87 -6.97
CA GLU A 228 13.27 10.75 -5.51
C GLU A 228 14.20 11.83 -4.95
N GLU A 229 15.28 12.17 -5.67
CA GLU A 229 16.17 13.28 -5.27
C GLU A 229 15.44 14.63 -5.33
N TYR A 230 14.68 14.89 -6.40
CA TYR A 230 13.85 16.09 -6.52
C TYR A 230 12.82 16.14 -5.38
N LYS A 231 12.17 15.02 -5.08
CA LYS A 231 11.20 14.91 -3.97
C LYS A 231 11.87 15.23 -2.64
N GLN A 232 13.06 14.69 -2.37
CA GLN A 232 13.78 14.96 -1.13
C GLN A 232 14.14 16.44 -0.99
N LYS A 233 14.54 17.11 -2.08
CA LYS A 233 14.92 18.53 -2.07
C LYS A 233 13.72 19.49 -1.96
N ASN A 234 12.58 19.12 -2.54
CA ASN A 234 11.47 20.05 -2.75
C ASN A 234 10.25 19.78 -1.86
N LEU A 235 10.06 18.55 -1.37
CA LEU A 235 8.91 18.17 -0.55
C LEU A 235 9.14 18.47 0.94
N GLU A 236 10.39 18.42 1.41
CA GLU A 236 10.72 18.61 2.82
C GLU A 236 11.27 20.02 3.09
N PRO A 237 10.85 20.66 4.20
CA PRO A 237 11.47 21.91 4.62
C PRO A 237 12.96 21.72 4.90
N GLY A 238 13.76 22.67 4.45
CA GLY A 238 15.21 22.64 4.63
C GLY A 238 15.64 22.91 6.06
N ALA A 239 16.92 22.68 6.37
CA ALA A 239 17.47 22.86 7.72
C ALA A 239 17.25 24.26 8.32
N VAL A 240 17.21 25.30 7.48
CA VAL A 240 16.93 26.68 7.91
C VAL A 240 15.48 26.85 8.30
N GLU A 241 14.55 26.37 7.46
CA GLU A 241 13.12 26.44 7.69
C GLU A 241 12.72 25.70 8.96
N ILE A 242 13.28 24.51 9.17
CA ILE A 242 13.06 23.72 10.40
C ILE A 242 13.59 24.44 11.65
N ARG A 243 14.78 25.05 11.58
CA ARG A 243 15.35 25.80 12.72
C ARG A 243 14.60 27.08 13.03
N VAL A 244 14.06 27.75 12.02
CA VAL A 244 13.24 28.95 12.20
C VAL A 244 11.88 28.56 12.75
N SER A 245 11.24 27.51 12.24
CA SER A 245 9.95 27.04 12.76
C SER A 245 10.06 26.54 14.20
N TYR A 246 11.16 25.87 14.56
CA TYR A 246 11.43 25.45 15.93
C TYR A 246 11.42 26.63 16.92
N ARG A 247 12.07 27.74 16.55
CA ARG A 247 12.11 28.98 17.35
C ARG A 247 10.79 29.74 17.32
N LEU A 248 10.17 29.89 16.17
CA LEU A 248 8.90 30.61 16.01
C LEU A 248 7.76 29.98 16.78
N LEU A 249 7.74 28.65 16.86
CA LEU A 249 6.75 27.90 17.61
C LEU A 249 7.15 27.71 19.09
N GLY A 250 8.26 28.32 19.54
CA GLY A 250 8.74 28.24 20.92
C GLY A 250 8.95 26.81 21.41
N ILE A 251 9.38 25.91 20.52
CA ILE A 251 9.48 24.46 20.83
C ILE A 251 10.66 24.19 21.78
N ASP A 252 11.67 25.05 21.76
CA ASP A 252 12.86 25.00 22.61
C ASP A 252 12.56 25.06 24.12
N GLU A 253 11.47 25.71 24.53
CA GLU A 253 11.04 25.74 25.92
C GLU A 253 10.58 24.36 26.44
N TYR A 254 10.10 23.51 25.52
CA TYR A 254 9.41 22.25 25.82
C TYR A 254 10.19 21.00 25.39
N ASP A 255 11.03 21.06 24.35
CA ASP A 255 11.79 19.90 23.84
C ASP A 255 13.01 19.58 24.73
N ARG A 256 12.73 19.21 25.99
CA ARG A 256 13.73 18.80 26.97
C ARG A 256 14.14 17.34 26.78
N SER A 257 15.30 16.94 27.31
CA SER A 257 15.80 15.55 27.26
C SER A 257 14.79 14.52 27.78
N THR A 258 14.00 14.90 28.79
CA THR A 258 12.96 14.08 29.42
C THR A 258 11.70 13.87 28.57
N VAL A 259 11.48 14.66 27.51
CA VAL A 259 10.27 14.58 26.67
C VAL A 259 10.51 13.60 25.51
N SER A 260 9.74 12.52 25.46
CA SER A 260 9.79 11.60 24.32
C SER A 260 9.29 12.27 23.03
N ARG A 261 9.83 11.87 21.88
CA ARG A 261 9.37 12.37 20.57
C ARG A 261 7.88 12.14 20.33
N LYS A 262 7.34 11.00 20.78
CA LYS A 262 5.89 10.70 20.71
C LYS A 262 5.05 11.67 21.55
N ALA A 263 5.55 12.07 22.73
CA ALA A 263 4.89 13.08 23.55
C ALA A 263 4.96 14.46 22.89
N LEU A 264 6.09 14.82 22.29
CA LEU A 264 6.26 16.08 21.56
C LEU A 264 5.30 16.18 20.37
N VAL A 265 5.17 15.13 19.55
CA VAL A 265 4.19 15.09 18.44
C VAL A 265 2.76 15.31 18.95
N LYS A 266 2.37 14.64 20.05
CA LYS A 266 1.03 14.79 20.63
C LYS A 266 0.79 16.21 21.13
N PHE A 267 1.78 16.82 21.78
CA PHE A 267 1.72 18.20 22.26
C PHE A 267 1.59 19.20 21.11
N LEU A 268 2.47 19.13 20.11
CA LEU A 268 2.46 20.03 18.96
C LEU A 268 1.14 19.95 18.18
N ARG A 269 0.63 18.73 17.95
CA ARG A 269 -0.67 18.51 17.31
C ARG A 269 -1.82 19.12 18.12
N GLY A 270 -1.85 18.94 19.44
CA GLY A 270 -2.90 19.50 20.29
C GLY A 270 -2.85 21.02 20.41
N ARG A 271 -1.65 21.60 20.48
CA ARG A 271 -1.46 23.05 20.66
C ARG A 271 -1.66 23.83 19.36
N TYR A 272 -1.06 23.36 18.27
CA TYR A 272 -0.99 24.09 17.00
C TYR A 272 -1.88 23.48 15.91
N GLY A 273 -2.03 22.16 15.89
CA GLY A 273 -2.84 21.47 14.88
C GLY A 273 -4.34 21.71 15.05
N SER A 274 -4.85 21.49 16.25
CA SER A 274 -6.30 21.60 16.55
C SER A 274 -6.83 23.03 16.60
N THR A 275 -5.93 24.01 16.65
CA THR A 275 -6.28 25.44 16.60
C THR A 275 -6.14 26.03 15.19
N SER A 276 -5.70 25.23 14.20
CA SER A 276 -5.34 25.71 12.86
C SER A 276 -4.38 26.90 12.90
N TYR A 277 -3.35 26.81 13.76
CA TYR A 277 -2.45 27.92 14.05
C TYR A 277 -1.68 28.38 12.81
N GLU A 278 -1.53 29.69 12.65
CA GLU A 278 -0.80 30.29 11.54
C GLU A 278 0.10 31.43 12.04
N ILE A 279 1.37 31.42 11.60
CA ILE A 279 2.34 32.47 11.89
C ILE A 279 3.20 32.72 10.66
N SER A 280 3.59 33.99 10.45
CA SER A 280 4.52 34.37 9.39
C SER A 280 5.59 35.29 9.94
N GLN A 281 6.84 35.06 9.52
CA GLN A 281 7.96 35.94 9.81
C GLN A 281 8.83 36.06 8.55
N GLY A 282 8.80 37.24 7.92
CA GLY A 282 9.47 37.46 6.63
C GLY A 282 8.89 36.56 5.55
N GLU A 283 9.75 35.82 4.84
CA GLU A 283 9.36 34.88 3.78
C GLU A 283 8.87 33.53 4.33
N ILE A 284 9.08 33.24 5.62
CA ILE A 284 8.70 31.95 6.21
C ILE A 284 7.27 32.06 6.75
N ARG A 285 6.38 31.26 6.13
CA ARG A 285 4.98 31.09 6.57
C ARG A 285 4.80 29.69 7.12
N ILE A 286 4.27 29.60 8.34
CA ILE A 286 3.96 28.34 9.01
C ILE A 286 2.44 28.26 9.19
N SER A 287 1.84 27.18 8.68
CA SER A 287 0.44 26.87 8.93
C SER A 287 0.30 25.44 9.46
N CYS A 288 -0.53 25.28 10.47
CA CYS A 288 -0.70 24.05 11.20
C CYS A 288 -2.09 23.49 10.98
N SER A 289 -2.20 22.16 10.91
CA SER A 289 -3.45 21.43 10.85
C SER A 289 -3.37 20.21 11.78
N ASP A 290 -4.48 19.54 12.04
CA ASP A 290 -4.51 18.34 12.89
C ASP A 290 -3.56 17.23 12.40
N LYS A 291 -3.28 17.18 11.09
CA LYS A 291 -2.44 16.14 10.48
C LYS A 291 -1.04 16.61 10.13
N ASN A 292 -0.92 17.84 9.63
CA ASN A 292 0.30 18.34 8.99
C ASN A 292 0.70 19.72 9.51
N ILE A 293 1.99 20.02 9.43
CA ILE A 293 2.58 21.35 9.50
C ILE A 293 3.11 21.72 8.12
N SER A 294 2.79 22.92 7.66
CA SER A 294 3.28 23.46 6.39
C SER A 294 4.21 24.63 6.65
N ILE A 295 5.41 24.58 6.10
CA ILE A 295 6.46 25.60 6.26
C ILE A 295 6.89 26.02 4.85
N SER A 296 6.73 27.29 4.51
CA SER A 296 7.11 27.85 3.19
C SER A 296 6.54 27.02 2.02
N GLU A 297 5.24 26.74 2.05
CA GLU A 297 4.50 25.90 1.08
C GLU A 297 4.81 24.39 1.10
N ARG A 298 5.77 23.93 1.91
CA ARG A 298 6.10 22.50 2.06
C ARG A 298 5.35 21.89 3.24
N SER A 299 4.45 20.96 2.96
CA SER A 299 3.60 20.32 3.98
C SER A 299 4.12 18.93 4.35
N ILE A 300 4.38 18.72 5.64
CA ILE A 300 4.85 17.43 6.19
C ILE A 300 4.00 17.04 7.40
N THR A 301 3.99 15.74 7.73
CA THR A 301 3.31 15.26 8.94
C THR A 301 4.02 15.72 10.20
N TRP A 302 3.29 15.81 11.32
CA TRP A 302 3.89 16.13 12.62
C TRP A 302 4.99 15.16 13.03
N GLU A 303 4.79 13.86 12.74
CA GLU A 303 5.80 12.83 12.98
C GLU A 303 7.08 13.09 12.18
N ARG A 304 6.93 13.45 10.88
CA ARG A 304 8.09 13.76 10.03
C ARG A 304 8.78 15.04 10.46
N TYR A 305 8.03 16.08 10.82
CA TYR A 305 8.59 17.34 11.33
C TYR A 305 9.46 17.11 12.57
N VAL A 306 8.97 16.32 13.53
CA VAL A 306 9.76 15.98 14.72
C VAL A 306 11.01 15.20 14.35
N THR A 307 10.97 14.27 13.39
CA THR A 307 12.20 13.61 12.90
C THR A 307 13.21 14.60 12.31
N LEU A 308 12.75 15.64 11.61
CA LEU A 308 13.63 16.69 11.08
C LEU A 308 14.19 17.59 12.19
N LEU A 309 13.48 17.75 13.32
CA LEU A 309 14.03 18.41 14.51
C LEU A 309 15.23 17.63 15.06
N ASP A 310 15.18 16.31 15.15
CA ASP A 310 16.33 15.50 15.60
C ASP A 310 17.56 15.73 14.73
N GLN A 311 17.35 15.89 13.42
CA GLN A 311 18.43 16.10 12.45
C GLN A 311 19.00 17.52 12.48
N TYR A 312 18.17 18.55 12.67
CA TYR A 312 18.58 19.95 12.48
C TYR A 312 18.60 20.80 13.76
N CYS A 313 17.94 20.32 14.82
CA CYS A 313 17.80 20.92 16.14
C CYS A 313 18.00 19.83 17.23
N PRO A 314 19.21 19.23 17.35
CA PRO A 314 19.47 18.22 18.37
C PRO A 314 19.26 18.82 19.77
N LYS A 315 18.80 17.99 20.71
CA LYS A 315 18.56 18.42 22.09
C LYS A 315 19.89 18.83 22.72
N GLU A 316 19.99 20.06 23.19
CA GLU A 316 21.09 20.47 24.06
C GLU A 316 20.89 19.84 25.44
N GLU A 317 21.89 19.08 25.91
CA GLU A 317 21.98 18.71 27.34
C GLU A 317 22.26 20.00 28.12
N LYS A 318 21.24 20.58 28.73
CA LYS A 318 21.47 21.65 29.70
C LYS A 318 21.99 21.00 30.98
N GLU A 319 23.27 21.19 31.29
CA GLU A 319 23.83 20.92 32.62
C GLU A 319 22.95 21.62 33.67
N GLU A 320 22.48 20.87 34.66
CA GLU A 320 21.77 21.44 35.80
C GLU A 320 22.67 22.47 36.49
N PRO A 321 22.19 23.70 36.78
CA PRO A 321 22.99 24.63 37.55
C PRO A 321 23.18 24.07 38.96
N GLU A 322 24.44 23.90 39.38
CA GLU A 322 24.80 23.50 40.74
C GLU A 322 24.04 24.35 41.77
N LEU A 323 23.33 23.67 42.68
CA LEU A 323 22.62 24.26 43.79
C LEU A 323 23.61 25.01 44.69
N VAL A 324 23.63 26.35 44.57
CA VAL A 324 24.33 27.22 45.53
C VAL A 324 23.66 27.08 46.89
N GLU A 325 24.35 26.44 47.84
CA GLU A 325 23.93 26.30 49.24
C GLU A 325 23.58 27.67 49.84
N ARG A 326 22.33 27.79 50.30
CA ARG A 326 21.82 28.96 50.98
C ARG A 326 22.25 28.87 52.45
N ARG A 327 23.20 29.73 52.86
CA ARG A 327 23.64 29.90 54.26
C ARG A 327 22.45 30.12 55.19
N GLU A 328 22.43 29.34 56.27
CA GLU A 328 21.55 29.50 57.42
C GLU A 328 21.90 30.79 58.19
N GLU A 329 20.90 31.64 58.45
CA GLU A 329 20.96 32.62 59.54
C GLU A 329 19.77 32.40 60.48
N GLN A 330 20.12 31.98 61.69
CA GLN A 330 19.25 31.83 62.86
C GLN A 330 18.67 33.19 63.30
N ARG A 331 17.37 33.24 63.63
CA ARG A 331 16.84 34.09 64.71
C ARG A 331 15.67 33.42 65.44
N ASP A 332 15.72 33.62 66.75
CA ASP A 332 14.99 32.99 67.83
C ASP A 332 13.60 33.58 68.16
N MET A 333 12.83 32.76 68.90
CA MET A 333 11.81 33.02 69.95
C MET A 333 10.31 33.28 69.59
N VAL A 334 9.50 32.43 70.23
CA VAL A 334 8.02 32.23 70.41
C VAL A 334 7.49 33.26 71.47
N PRO A 335 6.17 33.43 71.85
CA PRO A 335 5.08 32.44 71.82
C PRO A 335 3.60 32.86 71.65
N GLU A 336 2.79 31.79 71.46
CA GLU A 336 1.39 31.49 71.88
C GLU A 336 0.27 32.55 71.76
N ILE A 337 -0.88 32.13 71.19
CA ILE A 337 -2.24 32.29 71.73
C ILE A 337 -3.11 31.11 71.23
N GLU A 338 -3.90 30.58 72.15
CA GLU A 338 -4.78 29.41 72.09
C GLU A 338 -6.21 29.70 71.56
N THR A 339 -6.99 28.62 71.42
CA THR A 339 -8.47 28.48 71.30
C THR A 339 -9.07 28.68 69.89
N GLU A 340 -10.01 27.88 69.39
CA GLU A 340 -11.02 27.03 70.02
C GLU A 340 -11.61 26.00 69.02
N ASP A 341 -12.18 24.92 69.56
CA ASP A 341 -12.66 23.70 68.90
C ASP A 341 -13.99 23.81 68.12
N THR A 342 -14.19 22.91 67.14
CA THR A 342 -15.49 22.22 66.96
C THR A 342 -15.38 20.88 66.21
N ASP A 343 -15.37 19.83 67.02
CA ASP A 343 -15.91 18.46 66.92
C ASP A 343 -16.75 18.06 65.67
N CYS A 344 -16.48 16.89 65.07
CA CYS A 344 -17.23 15.63 65.33
C CYS A 344 -16.97 14.48 64.33
N LYS A 345 -16.62 13.32 64.91
CA LYS A 345 -16.95 11.92 64.55
C LYS A 345 -16.05 11.09 63.62
N GLU A 346 -15.12 10.45 64.33
CA GLU A 346 -14.58 9.09 64.19
C GLU A 346 -15.69 7.98 64.25
N PRO A 347 -15.39 6.67 64.00
CA PRO A 347 -14.59 5.90 64.97
C PRO A 347 -13.61 4.84 64.42
N ALA A 348 -12.52 4.70 65.20
CA ALA A 348 -11.85 3.49 65.70
C ALA A 348 -11.39 2.41 64.70
N GLY A 349 -10.13 1.94 64.70
CA GLY A 349 -9.21 1.57 65.80
C GLY A 349 -8.72 0.13 65.48
N LYS A 350 -7.55 -0.41 65.82
CA LYS A 350 -6.45 -0.11 66.76
C LYS A 350 -5.17 -0.81 66.26
N LEU A 351 -4.04 -0.33 66.77
CA LEU A 351 -2.68 -0.87 66.71
C LEU A 351 -2.50 -2.11 67.60
N ASP A 352 -1.51 -2.96 67.27
CA ASP A 352 -0.29 -3.27 68.07
C ASP A 352 0.49 -4.38 67.31
N ARG A 353 1.71 -4.13 66.80
CA ARG A 353 3.05 -4.12 67.44
C ARG A 353 3.54 -5.50 67.87
N GLU A 354 4.49 -6.07 67.12
CA GLU A 354 5.75 -6.70 67.57
C GLU A 354 6.40 -7.55 66.46
N GLY A 355 7.74 -7.60 66.44
CA GLY A 355 8.48 -8.73 65.87
C GLY A 355 9.22 -8.49 64.56
N ARG A 356 10.50 -8.15 64.70
CA ARG A 356 11.52 -8.09 63.64
C ARG A 356 12.08 -9.49 63.34
N GLU A 357 12.32 -9.74 62.04
CA GLU A 357 13.26 -10.68 61.39
C GLU A 357 13.21 -12.18 61.75
N VAL A 358 13.11 -13.05 60.75
CA VAL A 358 14.16 -14.00 60.32
C VAL A 358 13.63 -15.01 59.26
N SER A 359 14.33 -15.01 58.11
CA SER A 359 14.61 -16.07 57.11
C SER A 359 13.55 -17.06 56.58
N VAL A 360 13.52 -17.10 55.25
CA VAL A 360 12.98 -18.10 54.29
C VAL A 360 13.39 -19.55 54.64
N PRO A 361 12.57 -20.56 54.30
CA PRO A 361 12.90 -21.33 53.09
C PRO A 361 11.70 -21.68 52.18
N MET A 362 12.10 -21.97 50.94
CA MET A 362 11.36 -22.27 49.73
C MET A 362 10.55 -23.58 49.80
N ASP A 363 9.54 -23.63 48.94
CA ASP A 363 8.84 -24.81 48.41
C ASP A 363 7.87 -25.55 49.34
N GLU A 364 6.57 -25.30 49.19
CA GLU A 364 5.66 -26.23 48.49
C GLU A 364 4.21 -25.72 48.51
N LEU A 365 3.62 -25.70 47.31
CA LEU A 365 2.20 -25.90 46.99
C LEU A 365 1.25 -24.71 47.23
N VAL A 366 0.77 -24.08 46.13
CA VAL A 366 -0.57 -24.31 45.53
C VAL A 366 -1.66 -23.66 46.38
N GLU A 367 -2.59 -22.87 45.88
CA GLU A 367 -2.93 -22.23 44.62
C GLU A 367 -3.91 -21.13 45.08
N GLU A 368 -4.00 -20.02 44.37
CA GLU A 368 -5.28 -19.44 43.94
C GLU A 368 -5.06 -18.00 43.46
N GLY A 369 -5.19 -17.84 42.16
CA GLY A 369 -5.08 -16.57 41.45
C GLY A 369 -4.86 -16.76 39.96
N ARG A 370 -5.44 -17.83 39.40
CA ARG A 370 -5.61 -18.01 37.95
C ARG A 370 -6.46 -16.85 37.43
N GLU A 371 -5.89 -16.01 36.58
CA GLU A 371 -6.57 -15.75 35.32
C GLU A 371 -6.02 -16.76 34.31
N GLU A 372 -6.90 -17.67 33.91
CA GLU A 372 -6.64 -18.80 33.04
C GLU A 372 -6.34 -18.33 31.62
N THR A 373 -5.08 -18.45 31.19
CA THR A 373 -4.77 -18.71 29.78
C THR A 373 -4.34 -20.16 29.64
N ALA A 374 -5.25 -20.98 29.13
CA ALA A 374 -5.07 -22.41 28.92
C ALA A 374 -3.96 -22.71 27.90
N GLY A 375 -3.04 -23.62 28.28
CA GLY A 375 -2.42 -24.57 27.34
C GLY A 375 -1.17 -24.13 26.57
N LEU A 376 -0.24 -23.39 27.17
CA LEU A 376 1.06 -23.09 26.55
C LEU A 376 2.22 -23.64 27.41
N THR A 377 3.15 -24.33 26.77
CA THR A 377 4.42 -24.77 27.37
C THR A 377 5.28 -23.56 27.78
N ARG A 378 6.25 -23.75 28.69
CA ARG A 378 7.15 -22.66 29.16
C ARG A 378 7.80 -21.89 28.00
N GLN A 379 8.15 -22.59 26.94
CA GLN A 379 8.70 -22.04 25.69
C GLN A 379 7.68 -21.15 24.95
N GLU A 380 6.43 -21.58 24.91
CA GLU A 380 5.35 -20.86 24.23
C GLU A 380 4.91 -19.63 25.02
N TYR A 381 5.01 -19.65 26.36
CA TYR A 381 4.84 -18.46 27.21
C TYR A 381 5.96 -17.43 26.97
N MET A 382 7.22 -17.87 26.92
CA MET A 382 8.36 -16.99 26.61
C MET A 382 8.27 -16.33 25.23
N ASN A 383 7.69 -17.01 24.24
CA ASN A 383 7.48 -16.48 22.90
C ASN A 383 6.28 -15.51 22.79
N SER A 384 5.43 -15.43 23.82
CA SER A 384 4.28 -14.54 23.87
C SER A 384 4.56 -13.18 24.53
N LEU A 385 5.71 -13.04 25.21
CA LEU A 385 6.13 -11.83 25.91
C LEU A 385 6.90 -10.88 24.98
N ASP A 386 6.77 -9.57 25.20
CA ASP A 386 7.57 -8.57 24.48
C ASP A 386 9.02 -8.46 25.02
N ILE A 387 9.90 -7.76 24.31
CA ILE A 387 11.33 -7.65 24.66
C ILE A 387 11.55 -7.05 26.06
N LYS A 388 10.66 -6.16 26.54
CA LYS A 388 10.76 -5.55 27.88
C LYS A 388 10.28 -6.52 28.96
N GLU A 389 9.24 -7.29 28.67
CA GLU A 389 8.69 -8.31 29.57
C GLU A 389 9.65 -9.50 29.69
N VAL A 390 10.27 -9.91 28.59
CA VAL A 390 11.36 -10.90 28.57
C VAL A 390 12.55 -10.40 29.37
N SER A 391 12.94 -9.13 29.22
CA SER A 391 14.01 -8.52 30.03
C SER A 391 13.66 -8.45 31.51
N SER A 392 12.39 -8.20 31.86
CA SER A 392 11.89 -8.18 33.24
C SER A 392 11.86 -9.58 33.85
N TYR A 393 11.46 -10.60 33.08
CA TYR A 393 11.48 -12.01 33.49
C TYR A 393 12.91 -12.48 33.73
N ILE A 394 13.83 -12.23 32.78
CA ILE A 394 15.25 -12.59 32.91
C ILE A 394 15.89 -11.90 34.13
N SER A 395 15.59 -10.62 34.36
CA SER A 395 16.09 -9.87 35.53
C SER A 395 15.51 -10.35 36.86
N HIS A 396 14.35 -11.02 36.86
CA HIS A 396 13.72 -11.54 38.07
C HIS A 396 14.28 -12.90 38.49
N PHE A 397 14.78 -13.68 37.53
CA PHE A 397 15.27 -15.06 37.73
C PHE A 397 16.80 -15.19 37.70
N LEU A 398 17.53 -14.21 37.17
CA LEU A 398 18.99 -14.19 37.14
C LEU A 398 19.52 -12.94 37.83
N SER A 399 20.39 -13.11 38.82
CA SER A 399 21.06 -12.00 39.47
C SER A 399 22.08 -11.33 38.53
N GLU A 400 22.37 -10.06 38.76
CA GLU A 400 23.27 -9.25 37.91
C GLU A 400 24.69 -9.83 37.82
N GLU A 401 25.14 -10.57 38.84
CA GLU A 401 26.40 -11.31 38.84
C GLU A 401 26.42 -12.48 37.86
N ILE A 402 25.29 -13.14 37.65
CA ILE A 402 25.18 -14.28 36.72
C ILE A 402 25.22 -13.76 35.27
N LEU A 403 24.60 -12.61 34.99
CA LEU A 403 24.58 -11.99 33.66
C LEU A 403 25.95 -11.45 33.20
N ARG A 404 26.88 -11.23 34.14
CA ARG A 404 28.23 -10.73 33.84
C ARG A 404 29.27 -11.84 33.64
N CYS A 405 28.90 -13.10 33.86
CA CYS A 405 29.81 -14.24 33.76
C CYS A 405 29.38 -15.20 32.64
N PRO A 406 30.00 -15.15 31.44
CA PRO A 406 29.57 -15.89 30.26
C PRO A 406 29.48 -17.41 30.47
N ALA A 407 30.36 -17.99 31.29
CA ALA A 407 30.38 -19.43 31.58
C ALA A 407 29.18 -19.91 32.43
N LEU A 408 28.60 -19.03 33.26
CA LEU A 408 27.41 -19.35 34.06
C LEU A 408 26.13 -19.23 33.24
N ILE A 409 26.09 -18.26 32.31
CA ILE A 409 25.02 -18.13 31.31
C ILE A 409 24.97 -19.36 30.40
N GLU A 410 26.12 -19.83 29.92
CA GLU A 410 26.20 -21.01 29.05
C GLU A 410 25.74 -22.29 29.77
N LYS A 411 26.07 -22.44 31.05
CA LYS A 411 25.61 -23.58 31.87
C LYS A 411 24.08 -23.53 32.09
N TRP A 412 23.53 -22.37 32.40
CA TRP A 412 22.09 -22.17 32.56
C TRP A 412 21.30 -22.45 31.27
N LEU A 413 21.86 -22.05 30.11
CA LEU A 413 21.27 -22.35 28.80
C LEU A 413 21.29 -23.85 28.48
N LYS A 414 22.35 -24.57 28.85
CA LYS A 414 22.45 -26.04 28.66
C LYS A 414 21.49 -26.83 29.56
N ASP A 415 21.17 -26.30 30.74
CA ASP A 415 20.16 -26.91 31.61
C ASP A 415 18.72 -26.67 31.11
N CYS A 416 18.52 -25.67 30.24
CA CYS A 416 17.22 -25.37 29.66
C CYS A 416 17.00 -26.00 28.27
N VAL A 417 18.08 -26.42 27.59
CA VAL A 417 18.06 -26.79 26.18
C VAL A 417 19.07 -27.90 25.89
N ASN A 418 18.66 -28.96 25.20
CA ASN A 418 19.58 -30.04 24.81
C ASN A 418 20.54 -29.60 23.69
N GLU A 419 21.52 -30.44 23.34
CA GLU A 419 22.53 -30.10 22.31
C GLU A 419 21.95 -29.86 20.90
N GLU A 420 20.66 -30.14 20.68
CA GLU A 420 19.94 -29.86 19.43
C GLU A 420 19.04 -28.62 19.50
N GLY A 421 19.11 -27.84 20.58
CA GLY A 421 18.39 -26.56 20.68
C GLY A 421 16.91 -26.68 21.02
N GLN A 422 16.47 -27.83 21.54
CA GLN A 422 15.09 -28.07 22.00
C GLN A 422 15.00 -28.02 23.53
N SER A 423 13.90 -27.46 24.06
CA SER A 423 13.68 -27.34 25.50
C SER A 423 13.68 -28.71 26.17
N VAL A 424 14.45 -28.87 27.24
CA VAL A 424 14.44 -30.09 28.08
C VAL A 424 13.27 -30.10 29.05
#